data_AF-A0A1G0YRJ7-F1
#
_entry.id   AF-A0A1G0YRJ7-F1
#
_cell.length_a   1.000
_cell.length_b   1.000
_cell.length_c   1.000
_cell.angle_alpha   90.00
_cell.angle_beta   90.00
_cell.angle_gamma   90.00
#
_symmetry.space_group_name_H-M   'P 1'
#
loop_
_entity.id
_entity.type
_entity.pdbx_description
1 polymer ?
#
loop_
_entity_poly.entity_id
_entity_poly.type
_entity_poly.pdbx_seq_one_letter_code
_entity_poly.pdbx_strand_id
1 'polypeptide(L)'
;MYKGLLKITPAEAHVMCDRIKRLRLQRPEWFDLLSYEELASCYNGAGSDDTPKPLRKVFTRLLAFAQEAILIHDAEYQYIKRFCPLDYMDRNKFLDANRHLGENAEFLAKKRTAFFSPLRYWRILVARDARAIVDEWGYSAWIE
;
A
#
# COMPACT_ATOMS: atom_id res chain seq x y z
N MET A 1 -2.49 -9.17 20.18
CA MET A 1 -2.79 -7.87 20.82
C MET A 1 -2.53 -6.77 19.79
N TYR A 2 -3.57 -6.28 19.11
CA TYR A 2 -3.43 -5.35 17.98
C TYR A 2 -3.12 -3.93 18.50
N LYS A 3 -1.85 -3.50 18.43
CA LYS A 3 -1.48 -2.11 18.68
C LYS A 3 -2.13 -1.25 17.59
N GLY A 4 -2.95 -0.29 18.00
CA GLY A 4 -3.64 0.67 17.12
C GLY A 4 -2.72 1.71 16.48
N LEU A 5 -1.55 1.29 16.02
CA LEU A 5 -0.56 2.16 15.40
C LEU A 5 -0.67 2.00 13.88
N LEU A 6 -0.93 3.13 13.22
CA LEU A 6 -0.78 3.30 11.76
C LEU A 6 0.69 3.17 11.32
N LYS A 7 1.61 2.92 12.26
CA LYS A 7 3.05 2.86 12.08
C LYS A 7 3.54 1.45 12.38
N ILE A 8 4.52 1.01 11.62
CA ILE A 8 5.24 -0.24 11.83
C ILE A 8 6.66 0.08 12.36
N THR A 9 7.30 -0.90 12.97
CA THR A 9 8.69 -0.83 13.40
C THR A 9 9.63 -1.22 12.24
N PRO A 10 10.93 -0.86 12.30
CA PRO A 10 11.92 -1.33 11.32
C PRO A 10 11.99 -2.87 11.22
N ALA A 11 11.81 -3.57 12.34
CA ALA A 11 11.74 -5.03 12.35
C ALA A 11 10.51 -5.57 11.59
N GLU A 12 9.34 -4.93 11.73
CA GLU A 12 8.15 -5.29 10.95
C GLU A 12 8.34 -4.98 9.46
N ALA A 13 8.96 -3.84 9.13
CA ALA A 13 9.31 -3.48 7.76
C ALA A 13 10.25 -4.51 7.11
N HIS A 14 11.28 -4.97 7.84
CA HIS A 14 12.17 -6.04 7.40
C HIS A 14 11.39 -7.31 7.03
N VAL A 15 10.53 -7.78 7.94
CA VAL A 15 9.73 -9.00 7.71
C VAL A 15 8.78 -8.80 6.51
N MET A 16 8.23 -7.60 6.33
CA MET A 16 7.41 -7.28 5.16
C MET A 16 8.23 -7.32 3.86
N CYS A 17 9.45 -6.79 3.83
CA CYS A 17 10.36 -6.87 2.68
C CYS A 17 10.67 -8.32 2.27
N ASP A 18 10.93 -9.20 3.24
CA ASP A 18 11.14 -10.62 2.95
C ASP A 18 9.91 -11.26 2.30
N ARG A 19 8.72 -10.92 2.81
CA ARG A 19 7.47 -11.41 2.23
C ARG A 19 7.23 -10.84 0.84
N ILE A 20 7.50 -9.56 0.62
CA ILE A 20 7.42 -8.88 -0.68
C ILE A 20 8.30 -9.60 -1.72
N LYS A 21 9.57 -9.86 -1.37
CA LYS A 21 10.53 -10.56 -2.24
C LYS A 21 10.11 -12.00 -2.52
N ARG A 22 9.76 -12.75 -1.48
CA ARG A 22 9.32 -14.16 -1.61
C ARG A 22 8.05 -14.30 -2.45
N LEU A 23 7.11 -13.37 -2.31
CA LEU A 23 5.85 -13.38 -3.04
C LEU A 23 5.95 -12.73 -4.43
N ARG A 24 7.11 -12.13 -4.76
CA ARG A 24 7.36 -11.39 -6.00
C ARG A 24 6.28 -10.33 -6.25
N LEU A 25 5.93 -9.57 -5.21
CA LEU A 25 5.00 -8.45 -5.35
C LEU A 25 5.63 -7.38 -6.27
N GLN A 26 4.78 -6.79 -7.12
CA GLN A 26 5.18 -5.72 -8.01
C GLN A 26 5.61 -4.50 -7.18
N ARG A 27 6.76 -3.95 -7.50
CA ARG A 27 7.33 -2.78 -6.82
C ARG A 27 8.34 -2.12 -7.76
N PRO A 28 8.64 -0.83 -7.60
CA PRO A 28 9.68 -0.18 -8.37
C PRO A 28 11.05 -0.73 -7.99
N GLU A 29 11.99 -0.71 -8.94
CA GLU A 29 13.35 -1.24 -8.74
C GLU A 29 14.09 -0.56 -7.57
N TRP A 30 13.86 0.74 -7.38
CA TRP A 30 14.48 1.51 -6.30
C TRP A 30 13.92 1.19 -4.92
N PHE A 31 12.79 0.46 -4.80
CA PHE A 31 12.21 0.08 -3.50
C PHE A 31 13.22 -0.68 -2.64
N ASP A 32 14.03 -1.54 -3.26
CA ASP A 32 15.03 -2.35 -2.55
C ASP A 32 16.26 -1.54 -2.09
N LEU A 33 16.34 -0.25 -2.46
CA LEU A 33 17.38 0.69 -2.01
C LEU A 33 16.99 1.41 -0.71
N LEU A 34 15.72 1.31 -0.27
CA LEU A 34 15.25 1.92 0.96
C LEU A 34 15.70 1.10 2.18
N SER A 35 16.13 1.81 3.21
CA SER A 35 16.37 1.24 4.54
C SER A 35 15.06 0.83 5.22
N TYR A 36 15.15 -0.07 6.20
CA TYR A 36 13.97 -0.49 6.96
C TYR A 36 13.41 0.64 7.83
N GLU A 37 14.26 1.57 8.25
CA GLU A 37 13.89 2.79 8.96
C GLU A 37 13.05 3.70 8.07
N GLU A 38 13.45 3.88 6.81
CA GLU A 38 12.69 4.65 5.82
C GLU A 38 11.31 4.03 5.57
N LEU A 39 11.29 2.72 5.31
CA LEU A 39 10.05 1.97 5.09
C LEU A 39 9.11 2.00 6.31
N ALA A 40 9.64 1.88 7.52
CA ALA A 40 8.86 1.99 8.73
C ALA A 40 8.32 3.41 8.95
N SER A 41 9.11 4.44 8.59
CA SER A 41 8.72 5.84 8.72
C SER A 41 7.60 6.21 7.75
N CYS A 42 7.65 5.70 6.52
CA CYS A 42 6.68 6.03 5.48
C CYS A 42 5.36 5.31 5.61
N TYR A 43 5.35 4.12 6.23
CA TYR A 43 4.12 3.37 6.43
C TYR A 43 3.10 4.22 7.19
N ASN A 44 1.94 4.44 6.59
CA ASN A 44 0.90 5.32 7.11
C ASN A 44 -0.46 4.62 7.18
N GLY A 45 -0.56 3.42 6.61
CA GLY A 45 -1.83 2.72 6.46
C GLY A 45 -2.69 3.33 5.35
N ALA A 46 -3.90 2.83 5.18
CA ALA A 46 -4.77 3.25 4.08
C ALA A 46 -5.48 4.58 4.38
N GLY A 47 -5.52 5.45 3.36
CA GLY A 47 -6.17 6.78 3.36
C GLY A 47 -5.15 7.93 3.31
N SER A 48 -5.57 9.09 2.80
CA SER A 48 -4.74 10.30 2.73
C SER A 48 -4.43 10.86 4.12
N ASP A 49 -3.50 11.82 4.21
CA ASP A 49 -3.22 12.52 5.46
C ASP A 49 -4.40 13.35 5.97
N ASP A 50 -5.26 13.84 5.06
CA ASP A 50 -6.49 14.55 5.40
C ASP A 50 -7.62 13.63 5.89
N THR A 51 -7.51 12.32 5.64
CA THR A 51 -8.53 11.38 6.07
C THR A 51 -8.55 11.30 7.60
N PRO A 52 -9.71 11.49 8.27
CA PRO A 52 -9.80 11.41 9.72
C PRO A 52 -9.20 10.12 10.28
N LYS A 53 -8.36 10.24 11.31
CA LYS A 53 -7.63 9.11 11.93
C LYS A 53 -8.52 7.88 12.26
N PRO A 54 -9.76 8.02 12.73
CA PRO A 54 -10.66 6.87 12.93
C PRO A 54 -10.98 6.13 11.62
N LEU A 55 -11.24 6.86 10.54
CA LEU A 55 -11.55 6.29 9.21
C LEU A 55 -10.31 5.60 8.62
N ARG A 56 -9.13 6.22 8.72
CA ARG A 56 -7.87 5.58 8.32
C ARG A 56 -7.63 4.26 9.03
N LYS A 57 -7.91 4.19 10.34
CA LYS A 57 -7.84 2.92 11.08
C LYS A 57 -8.81 1.88 10.54
N VAL A 58 -10.02 2.27 10.14
CA VAL A 58 -11.00 1.36 9.52
C VAL A 58 -10.50 0.88 8.16
N PHE A 59 -10.08 1.78 7.28
CA PHE A 59 -9.56 1.42 5.95
C PHE A 59 -8.33 0.52 6.05
N THR A 60 -7.39 0.85 6.95
CA THR A 60 -6.21 0.02 7.21
C THR A 60 -6.57 -1.37 7.72
N ARG A 61 -7.64 -1.50 8.52
CA ARG A 61 -8.13 -2.81 8.97
C ARG A 61 -8.79 -3.59 7.83
N LEU A 62 -9.57 -2.94 6.98
CA LEU A 62 -10.19 -3.57 5.81
C LEU A 62 -9.12 -4.13 4.87
N LEU A 63 -8.02 -3.39 4.70
CA LEU A 63 -6.86 -3.80 3.89
C LEU A 63 -5.76 -4.53 4.69
N ALA A 64 -6.02 -4.99 5.92
CA ALA A 64 -5.01 -5.65 6.74
C ALA A 64 -4.47 -6.96 6.12
N PHE A 65 -5.21 -7.56 5.18
CA PHE A 65 -4.73 -8.71 4.41
C PHE A 65 -3.67 -8.35 3.36
N ALA A 66 -3.48 -7.06 3.07
CA ALA A 66 -2.63 -6.52 2.01
C ALA A 66 -1.60 -5.48 2.52
N GLN A 67 -1.16 -5.57 3.78
CA GLN A 67 -0.22 -4.62 4.38
C GLN A 67 1.05 -4.40 3.54
N GLU A 68 1.58 -5.43 2.88
CA GLU A 68 2.76 -5.30 2.01
C GLU A 68 2.48 -4.45 0.77
N ALA A 69 1.27 -4.54 0.22
CA ALA A 69 0.87 -3.69 -0.89
C ALA A 69 0.76 -2.22 -0.45
N ILE A 70 0.26 -1.98 0.77
CA ILE A 70 0.22 -0.64 1.38
C ILE A 70 1.64 -0.11 1.59
N LEU A 71 2.58 -0.91 2.09
CA LEU A 71 3.96 -0.45 2.28
C LEU A 71 4.64 -0.08 0.97
N ILE A 72 4.43 -0.86 -0.09
CA ILE A 72 4.96 -0.56 -1.44
C ILE A 72 4.38 0.77 -1.93
N HIS A 73 3.06 0.94 -1.80
CA HIS A 73 2.37 2.17 -2.19
C HIS A 73 2.86 3.37 -1.38
N ASP A 74 2.88 3.31 -0.05
CA ASP A 74 3.38 4.40 0.80
C ASP A 74 4.82 4.80 0.44
N ALA A 75 5.68 3.83 0.14
CA ALA A 75 7.05 4.09 -0.32
C ALA A 75 7.07 4.76 -1.71
N GLU A 76 6.26 4.26 -2.66
CA GLU A 76 6.04 4.84 -3.99
C GLU A 76 5.56 6.28 -3.94
N TYR A 77 4.85 6.68 -2.88
CA TYR A 77 4.37 8.06 -2.67
C TYR A 77 5.34 8.95 -1.90
N GLN A 78 6.10 8.39 -0.96
CA GLN A 78 7.00 9.21 -0.14
C GLN A 78 8.38 9.42 -0.80
N TYR A 79 8.87 8.42 -1.54
CA TYR A 79 10.28 8.39 -1.94
C TYR A 79 10.53 8.50 -3.45
N ILE A 80 9.52 8.55 -4.34
CA ILE A 80 9.82 8.61 -5.78
C ILE A 80 10.70 9.81 -6.12
N LYS A 81 10.48 10.98 -5.48
CA LYS A 81 11.22 12.22 -5.81
C LYS A 81 12.72 12.07 -5.61
N ARG A 82 13.14 11.15 -4.73
CA ARG A 82 14.54 10.85 -4.48
C ARG A 82 15.20 10.07 -5.63
N PHE A 83 14.44 9.22 -6.31
CA PHE A 83 14.96 8.28 -7.31
C PHE A 83 14.55 8.60 -8.74
N CYS A 84 13.50 9.39 -8.90
CA CYS A 84 12.97 9.87 -10.17
C CYS A 84 12.75 11.38 -10.01
N PRO A 85 13.52 12.23 -10.69
CA PRO A 85 13.32 13.69 -10.66
C PRO A 85 12.05 14.14 -11.39
N LEU A 86 11.18 13.20 -11.77
CA LEU A 86 9.89 13.47 -12.40
C LEU A 86 8.86 13.87 -11.35
N ASP A 87 8.09 14.88 -11.73
CA ASP A 87 7.12 15.56 -10.91
C ASP A 87 5.93 14.64 -10.59
N TYR A 88 5.52 14.57 -9.33
CA TYR A 88 4.30 13.89 -8.93
C TYR A 88 3.03 14.61 -9.44
N MET A 89 3.17 15.79 -10.05
CA MET A 89 2.14 16.32 -10.95
C MET A 89 1.88 15.42 -12.19
N ASP A 90 2.66 14.37 -12.42
CA ASP A 90 2.35 13.36 -13.42
C ASP A 90 1.33 12.35 -12.89
N ARG A 91 0.06 12.59 -13.24
CA ARG A 91 -1.07 11.69 -12.98
C ARG A 91 -0.81 10.24 -13.40
N ASN A 92 0.02 9.97 -14.42
CA ASN A 92 0.30 8.59 -14.82
C ASN A 92 1.11 7.84 -13.78
N LYS A 93 2.06 8.50 -13.11
CA LYS A 93 2.86 7.89 -12.03
C LYS A 93 2.01 7.60 -10.80
N PHE A 94 1.08 8.48 -10.49
CA PHE A 94 0.06 8.26 -9.47
C PHE A 94 -0.79 7.01 -9.78
N LEU A 95 -1.33 6.91 -11.00
CA LEU A 95 -2.14 5.78 -11.43
C LEU A 95 -1.34 4.46 -11.49
N ASP A 96 -0.05 4.53 -11.84
CA ASP A 96 0.85 3.37 -11.82
C ASP A 96 1.03 2.81 -10.40
N ALA A 97 1.29 3.67 -9.41
CA ALA A 97 1.41 3.26 -8.01
C ALA A 97 0.10 2.65 -7.48
N ASN A 98 -1.06 3.23 -7.82
CA ASN A 98 -2.36 2.67 -7.44
C ASN A 98 -2.65 1.33 -8.14
N ARG A 99 -2.20 1.18 -9.38
CA ARG A 99 -2.27 -0.10 -10.09
C ARG A 99 -1.46 -1.16 -9.34
N HIS A 100 -0.22 -0.85 -8.93
CA HIS A 100 0.59 -1.77 -8.12
C HIS A 100 -0.10 -2.12 -6.80
N LEU A 101 -0.67 -1.14 -6.09
CA LEU A 101 -1.45 -1.39 -4.87
C LEU A 101 -2.59 -2.39 -5.12
N GLY A 102 -3.44 -2.13 -6.11
CA GLY A 102 -4.61 -2.96 -6.43
C GLY A 102 -4.23 -4.37 -6.88
N GLU A 103 -3.24 -4.50 -7.77
CA GLU A 103 -2.78 -5.79 -8.28
C GLU A 103 -2.12 -6.64 -7.18
N ASN A 104 -1.26 -6.04 -6.35
CA ASN A 104 -0.66 -6.72 -5.22
C ASN A 104 -1.71 -7.10 -4.16
N ALA A 105 -2.68 -6.23 -3.86
CA ALA A 105 -3.74 -6.53 -2.92
C ALA A 105 -4.63 -7.69 -3.41
N GLU A 106 -5.03 -7.70 -4.69
CA GLU A 106 -5.79 -8.81 -5.28
C GLU A 106 -4.98 -10.11 -5.24
N PHE A 107 -3.68 -10.05 -5.55
CA PHE A 107 -2.79 -11.20 -5.43
C PHE A 107 -2.72 -11.73 -3.99
N LEU A 108 -2.54 -10.84 -3.01
CA LEU A 108 -2.48 -11.21 -1.59
C LEU A 108 -3.81 -11.79 -1.09
N ALA A 109 -4.95 -11.27 -1.53
CA ALA A 109 -6.27 -11.84 -1.23
C ALA A 109 -6.34 -13.30 -1.71
N LYS A 110 -5.87 -13.57 -2.94
CA LYS A 110 -5.83 -14.89 -3.55
C LYS A 110 -4.80 -15.83 -2.91
N LYS A 111 -3.67 -15.32 -2.41
CA LYS A 111 -2.63 -16.14 -1.78
C LYS A 111 -2.91 -16.47 -0.32
N ARG A 112 -3.54 -15.55 0.42
CA ARG A 112 -3.78 -15.68 1.86
C ARG A 112 -5.15 -16.29 2.21
N THR A 113 -5.97 -16.58 1.22
CA THR A 113 -7.33 -17.09 1.43
C THR A 113 -7.62 -18.25 0.49
N ALA A 114 -8.16 -19.35 1.04
CA ALA A 114 -8.52 -20.54 0.26
C ALA A 114 -9.50 -20.20 -0.88
N PHE A 115 -9.39 -20.92 -2.00
CA PHE A 115 -10.17 -20.65 -3.22
C PHE A 115 -11.70 -20.66 -2.98
N PHE A 116 -12.18 -21.59 -2.16
CA PHE A 116 -13.61 -21.75 -1.85
C PHE A 116 -14.13 -20.81 -0.76
N SER A 117 -13.27 -19.99 -0.16
CA SER A 117 -13.67 -19.11 0.93
C SER A 117 -14.37 -17.86 0.39
N PRO A 118 -15.60 -17.52 0.83
CA PRO A 118 -16.26 -16.26 0.48
C PRO A 118 -15.42 -15.03 0.82
N LEU A 119 -14.63 -15.11 1.90
CA LEU A 119 -13.71 -14.06 2.32
C LEU A 119 -12.67 -13.70 1.23
N ARG A 120 -12.28 -14.66 0.38
CA ARG A 120 -11.36 -14.42 -0.74
C ARG A 120 -11.97 -13.40 -1.70
N TYR A 121 -13.21 -13.62 -2.09
CA TYR A 121 -13.92 -12.79 -3.06
C TYR A 121 -14.24 -11.42 -2.46
N TRP A 122 -14.63 -11.37 -1.18
CA TRP A 122 -14.78 -10.11 -0.48
C TRP A 122 -13.48 -9.30 -0.47
N ARG A 123 -12.33 -9.92 -0.16
CA ARG A 123 -11.02 -9.25 -0.18
C ARG A 123 -10.61 -8.77 -1.58
N ILE A 124 -10.95 -9.54 -2.62
CA ILE A 124 -10.71 -9.13 -4.02
C ILE A 124 -11.56 -7.90 -4.36
N LEU A 125 -12.83 -7.87 -3.96
CA LEU A 125 -13.71 -6.71 -4.16
C LEU A 125 -13.14 -5.48 -3.43
N VAL A 126 -12.79 -5.63 -2.15
CA VAL A 126 -12.17 -4.54 -1.37
C VAL A 126 -10.88 -4.02 -2.02
N ALA A 127 -10.03 -4.90 -2.56
CA ALA A 127 -8.82 -4.48 -3.27
C ALA A 127 -9.11 -3.68 -4.54
N ARG A 128 -10.13 -4.08 -5.31
CA ARG A 128 -10.54 -3.40 -6.55
C ARG A 128 -11.18 -2.06 -6.26
N ASP A 129 -12.09 -2.01 -5.29
CA ASP A 129 -12.79 -0.79 -4.91
C ASP A 129 -11.83 0.22 -4.29
N ALA A 130 -10.88 -0.25 -3.47
CA ALA A 130 -9.83 0.63 -2.93
C ALA A 130 -9.02 1.28 -4.04
N ARG A 131 -8.60 0.53 -5.07
CA ARG A 131 -7.92 1.11 -6.23
C ARG A 131 -8.81 2.11 -6.96
N ALA A 132 -10.05 1.75 -7.27
CA ALA A 132 -10.96 2.61 -8.01
C ALA A 132 -11.21 3.95 -7.29
N ILE A 133 -11.41 3.91 -5.98
CA ILE A 133 -11.60 5.11 -5.15
C ILE A 133 -10.35 5.99 -5.16
N VAL A 134 -9.16 5.39 -5.01
CA VAL A 134 -7.90 6.17 -5.01
C VAL A 134 -7.59 6.73 -6.41
N ASP A 135 -7.92 6.02 -7.49
CA ASP A 135 -7.78 6.51 -8.87
C ASP A 135 -8.69 7.72 -9.16
N GLU A 136 -9.89 7.76 -8.57
CA GLU A 136 -10.87 8.84 -8.75
C GLU A 136 -10.59 10.06 -7.86
N TRP A 137 -10.31 9.84 -6.56
CA TRP A 137 -10.26 10.91 -5.55
C TRP A 137 -8.86 11.17 -4.97
N GLY A 138 -7.94 10.21 -5.11
CA GLY A 138 -6.66 10.29 -4.43
C GLY A 138 -5.69 11.27 -5.08
N TYR A 139 -5.86 11.59 -6.37
CA TYR A 139 -4.94 12.48 -7.07
C TYR A 139 -5.08 13.93 -6.58
N SER A 140 -6.32 14.43 -6.45
CA SER A 140 -6.58 15.77 -5.91
C SER A 140 -6.10 15.89 -4.47
N ALA A 141 -6.35 14.87 -3.64
CA ALA A 141 -5.90 14.82 -2.24
C ALA A 141 -4.37 14.71 -2.08
N TRP A 142 -3.61 14.70 -3.17
CA TRP A 142 -2.18 14.50 -3.17
C TRP A 142 -1.39 15.62 -3.84
N ILE A 143 -1.98 16.29 -4.82
CA ILE A 143 -1.39 17.51 -5.42
C ILE A 143 -1.71 18.79 -4.64
N GLU A 144 -2.70 18.76 -3.75
CA GLU A 144 -3.06 19.84 -2.83
C GLU A 144 -2.14 19.86 -1.59
#